data_AF-A0A7V6Q6L0-F1
#
_entry.id   AF-A0A7V6Q6L0-F1
#
_cell.length_a   1.000
_cell.length_b   1.000
_cell.length_c   1.000
_cell.angle_alpha   90.00
_cell.angle_beta   90.00
_cell.angle_gamma   90.00
#
_symmetry.space_group_name_H-M   'P 1'
#
loop_
_entity.id
_entity.type
_entity.pdbx_description
1 polymer ?
#
loop_
_entity_poly.entity_id
_entity_poly.type
_entity_poly.pdbx_seq_one_letter_code
_entity_poly.pdbx_strand_id
1 'polypeptide(L)' 'MIDDKIRELIAIGASIGANCVPCLRYHYSYAFELGVSLEDIQQAIEIGKMVREQPRKHIDEEIPELQKRYQK' A
#
# COMPACT_ATOMS: atom_id res chain seq x y z
N MET A 1 8.37 -17.68 -13.67
CA MET A 1 8.00 -17.68 -12.23
C MET A 1 8.51 -16.38 -11.64
N ILE A 2 7.77 -15.73 -10.73
CA ILE A 2 8.22 -14.47 -10.10
C ILE A 2 9.30 -14.80 -9.06
N ASP A 3 10.40 -14.05 -9.10
CA ASP A 3 11.52 -14.11 -8.14
C ASP A 3 11.07 -13.73 -6.71
N ASP A 4 11.71 -14.31 -5.70
CA ASP A 4 11.30 -14.14 -4.30
C ASP A 4 11.47 -12.69 -3.83
N LYS A 5 12.54 -11.99 -4.25
CA LYS A 5 12.73 -10.57 -3.91
C LYS A 5 11.66 -9.70 -4.53
N ILE A 6 11.33 -9.96 -5.80
CA ILE A 6 10.24 -9.27 -6.51
C ILE A 6 8.91 -9.52 -5.80
N ARG A 7 8.66 -10.76 -5.35
CA ARG A 7 7.43 -11.11 -4.63
C ARG A 7 7.28 -10.33 -3.33
N GLU A 8 8.34 -10.19 -2.55
CA GLU A 8 8.29 -9.45 -1.30
C GLU A 8 8.11 -7.95 -1.50
N LEU A 9 8.73 -7.35 -2.53
CA LEU A 9 8.48 -5.96 -2.90
C LEU A 9 7.00 -5.72 -3.27
N ILE A 10 6.42 -6.63 -4.06
CA ILE A 10 4.98 -6.59 -4.40
C ILE A 10 4.14 -6.70 -3.12
N ALA A 11 4.49 -7.62 -2.22
CA ALA A 11 3.75 -7.85 -0.99
C ALA A 11 3.83 -6.66 -0.01
N ILE A 12 4.96 -5.96 0.08
CA ILE A 12 5.11 -4.72 0.84
C ILE A 12 4.17 -3.64 0.31
N GLY A 13 4.20 -3.39 -1.00
CA GLY A 13 3.32 -2.41 -1.65
C GLY A 13 1.84 -2.73 -1.45
N ALA A 14 1.45 -4.00 -1.65
CA ALA A 14 0.09 -4.49 -1.43
C ALA A 14 -0.36 -4.36 0.02
N SER A 15 0.52 -4.66 0.99
CA SER A 15 0.22 -4.54 2.42
C SER A 15 -0.11 -3.10 2.81
N ILE A 16 0.61 -2.12 2.26
CA ILE A 16 0.34 -0.70 2.50
C ILE A 16 -0.95 -0.26 1.82
N GLY A 17 -1.16 -0.66 0.56
CA GLY A 17 -2.39 -0.39 -0.18
C GLY A 17 -3.63 -0.91 0.55
N ALA A 18 -3.53 -2.08 1.17
CA ALA A 18 -4.60 -2.73 1.93
C ALA A 18 -4.67 -2.32 3.42
N ASN A 19 -3.79 -1.44 3.90
CA ASN A 19 -3.67 -1.07 5.32
C ASN A 19 -3.41 -2.26 6.29
N CYS A 20 -2.79 -3.34 5.81
CA CYS A 20 -2.47 -4.50 6.65
C CYS A 20 -1.11 -4.34 7.36
N VAL A 21 -1.11 -3.75 8.56
CA VAL A 21 0.09 -3.60 9.40
C VAL A 21 0.83 -4.92 9.69
N PRO A 22 0.17 -6.02 10.12
CA PRO A 22 0.89 -7.27 10.37
C PRO A 22 1.53 -7.85 9.10
N CYS A 23 0.86 -7.74 7.94
CA CYS A 23 1.42 -8.15 6.66
C CYS A 23 2.67 -7.34 6.31
N LEU A 24 2.61 -6.00 6.46
CA LEU A 24 3.74 -5.12 6.19
C LEU A 24 4.96 -5.48 7.05
N ARG A 25 4.76 -5.76 8.35
CA ARG A 25 5.86 -6.15 9.25
C ARG A 25 6.54 -7.45 8.79
N TYR A 26 5.74 -8.45 8.41
CA TYR A 26 6.25 -9.73 7.93
C TYR A 26 7.06 -9.55 6.64
N HIS A 27 6.43 -8.96 5.61
CA HIS A 27 7.04 -8.84 4.28
C HIS A 27 8.26 -7.91 4.26
N TYR A 28 8.27 -6.87 5.10
CA TYR A 28 9.45 -6.02 5.26
C TYR A 28 10.63 -6.81 5.86
N SER A 29 10.41 -7.55 6.95
CA SER A 29 11.47 -8.36 7.58
C SER A 29 12.02 -9.39 6.59
N TYR A 30 11.12 -10.07 5.88
CA TYR A 30 11.53 -11.13 4.96
C TYR A 30 12.25 -10.59 3.71
N ALA A 31 11.82 -9.45 3.15
CA ALA A 31 12.56 -8.75 2.09
C ALA A 31 13.98 -8.38 2.55
N PHE A 32 14.13 -7.90 3.78
CA PHE A 32 15.42 -7.57 4.35
C PHE A 32 16.31 -8.82 4.49
N GLU A 33 15.77 -9.93 4.99
CA GLU A 33 16.47 -11.22 5.11
C GLU A 33 16.92 -11.79 3.75
N LEU A 34 16.12 -11.57 2.69
CA LEU A 34 16.48 -11.93 1.32
C LEU A 34 17.57 -11.02 0.71
N GLY A 35 17.99 -9.96 1.41
CA GLY A 35 18.97 -9.00 0.93
C GLY A 35 18.42 -8.13 -0.21
N VAL A 36 17.16 -7.72 -0.10
CA VAL A 36 16.61 -6.63 -0.93
C VAL A 36 17.18 -5.31 -0.44
N SER A 37 17.53 -4.42 -1.37
CA SER A 37 18.07 -3.11 -1.02
C SER A 37 17.03 -2.26 -0.28
N LEU A 38 17.47 -1.39 0.64
CA LEU A 38 16.56 -0.48 1.33
C LEU A 38 15.93 0.51 0.34
N GLU A 39 16.65 0.84 -0.74
CA GLU A 39 16.19 1.68 -1.84
C GLU A 39 15.00 1.05 -2.58
N ASP A 40 15.07 -0.25 -2.92
CA ASP A 40 13.97 -0.95 -3.58
C ASP A 40 12.76 -1.10 -2.66
N ILE A 41 12.99 -1.42 -1.38
CA ILE A 41 11.93 -1.46 -0.37
C ILE A 41 11.25 -0.10 -0.25
N GLN A 42 12.04 0.99 -0.22
CA GLN A 42 11.52 2.35 -0.17
C GLN A 42 10.67 2.68 -1.40
N GLN A 43 11.08 2.25 -2.60
CA GLN A 43 10.27 2.42 -3.81
C GLN A 43 8.92 1.67 -3.72
N ALA A 44 8.92 0.41 -3.25
CA ALA A 44 7.69 -0.34 -3.03
C ALA A 44 6.77 0.33 -2.00
N ILE A 45 7.35 0.92 -0.94
CA ILE A 45 6.61 1.68 0.07
C ILE A 45 5.92 2.90 -0.57
N GLU A 46 6.63 3.68 -1.37
CA GLU A 46 6.05 4.88 -2.00
C GLU A 46 4.95 4.53 -3.01
N ILE A 47 5.12 3.44 -3.77
CA ILE A 47 4.05 2.92 -4.63
C ILE A 47 2.83 2.51 -3.80
N GLY A 48 3.03 1.75 -2.71
CA GLY A 48 1.94 1.35 -1.82
C GLY A 48 1.19 2.53 -1.20
N LYS A 49 1.91 3.58 -0.78
CA LYS A 49 1.30 4.83 -0.28
C LYS A 49 0.48 5.54 -1.34
N MET A 50 1.00 5.63 -2.58
CA MET A 50 0.28 6.22 -3.71
C MET A 50 -1.04 5.48 -3.98
N VAL A 51 -1.01 4.15 -3.99
CA VAL A 51 -2.21 3.32 -4.19
C VAL A 51 -3.22 3.54 -3.06
N ARG A 52 -2.75 3.55 -1.80
CA ARG A 52 -3.60 3.81 -0.63
C ARG A 52 -4.26 5.19 -0.66
N GLU A 53 -3.57 6.18 -1.21
CA GLU A 53 -4.03 7.57 -1.24
C GLU A 53 -5.27 7.78 -2.10
N GLN A 54 -5.39 7.04 -3.22
CA GLN A 54 -6.49 7.25 -4.17
C GLN A 54 -7.87 6.92 -3.58
N PRO A 55 -8.11 5.75 -2.95
CA PRO A 55 -9.37 5.47 -2.26
C PRO A 55 -9.70 6.49 -1.17
N ARG A 56 -8.70 6.98 -0.43
CA ARG A 56 -8.91 8.00 0.60
C ARG A 56 -9.49 9.29 -0.01
N LYS A 57 -8.86 9.79 -1.07
CA LYS A 57 -9.33 10.99 -1.79
C LYS A 57 -10.74 10.82 -2.32
N HIS A 58 -11.05 9.69 -2.96
CA HIS A 58 -12.40 9.44 -3.46
C HIS A 58 -13.45 9.44 -2.35
N ILE A 59 -13.13 8.89 -1.17
CA ILE A 59 -14.04 8.95 -0.01
C ILE A 59 -14.22 10.40 0.45
N ASP A 60 -13.12 11.16 0.59
CA ASP A 60 -13.16 12.57 1.01
C ASP A 60 -14.00 13.44 0.04
N GLU A 61 -13.97 13.12 -1.26
CA GLU A 61 -14.76 13.77 -2.32
C GLU A 61 -16.23 13.31 -2.35
N GLU A 62 -16.50 12.03 -2.07
CA GLU A 62 -17.85 11.45 -2.12
C GLU A 62 -18.73 11.89 -0.93
N ILE A 63 -18.14 12.08 0.25
CA ILE A 63 -18.89 12.48 1.47
C ILE A 63 -19.72 13.76 1.26
N PRO A 64 -19.15 14.88 0.75
CA PRO A 64 -19.93 16.08 0.45
C PRO A 64 -21.08 15.85 -0.55
N GLU A 65 -20.87 15.01 -1.57
CA GLU A 65 -21.90 14.70 -2.56
C GLU A 65 -23.07 13.91 -1.94
N LEU A 66 -22.77 12.96 -1.06
CA LEU A 66 -23.78 12.27 -0.27
C LEU A 66 -24.55 13.24 0.65
N GLN A 67 -23.86 14.16 1.33
CA GLN A 67 -24.51 15.17 2.17
C GLN A 67 -25.49 16.05 1.38
N LYS A 68 -25.05 16.57 0.22
CA LYS A 68 -25.91 17.36 -0.68
C LYS A 68 -27.14 16.58 -1.14
N ARG A 69 -27.00 15.27 -1.40
CA ARG A 69 -28.08 14.40 -1.86
C ARG A 69 -29.17 14.18 -0.82
N TYR A 70 -28.81 14.06 0.46
CA TYR A 70 -29.74 13.70 1.55
C TYR A 70 -30.15 14.86 2.47
N GLN A 71 -29.59 16.07 2.29
CA GLN A 71 -30.00 17.29 3.02
C GLN A 71 -31.02 18.15 2.24
N LYS A 72 -31.53 17.66 1.10
CA LYS A 72 -32.70 18.21 0.41
C LYS A 72 -33.99 17.71 1.03
#